data_AF-A0A7Z7FDE1-F1
#
_entry.id   AF-A0A7Z7FDE1-F1
#
_cell.length_a   1.000
_cell.length_b   1.000
_cell.length_c   1.000
_cell.angle_alpha   90.00
_cell.angle_beta   90.00
_cell.angle_gamma   90.00
#
_symmetry.space_group_name_H-M   'P 1'
#
loop_
_entity.id
_entity.type
_entity.pdbx_description
1 polymer ?
#
loop_
_entity_poly.entity_id
_entity_poly.type
_entity_poly.pdbx_seq_one_letter_code
_entity_poly.pdbx_strand_id
1 'polypeptide(L)'
;MQEVSADENTEQNTSVDRVTDPEPVNLSRTDVKVNSKSITRYYRWEYDNTDFSVEYEYDTDAYTAYSLRSRNRDFSHFVNDPYDDELISMITAQMAELAKSKGYSRDEIPYIVMAFVQSLPYVSDSASAGFDEYPRFPFETLYHGGGDCEDSSILLAALLYDMGYGVALVEFPGHMGVGVKGAHALEGSYFNHSGARYYYLETTNSGWEVGMIPDEYASFEASVRPVLNSYPELQIRFSGHARGNNYVTYADVDVEITNVGSAAIEDLVIYATLESTTQNMVWDYLQTDTHEGMDVDETVTYTISNLKVPDGKIYRVGIWAWGSNSERKYVYSEWTTA
;
A
#
# COMPACT_ATOMS: atom_id res chain seq x y z
N MET A 1 25.29 -12.74 10.87
CA MET A 1 25.47 -12.30 9.47
C MET A 1 24.75 -13.34 8.62
N GLN A 2 23.51 -13.07 8.24
CA GLN A 2 22.65 -14.07 7.63
C GLN A 2 21.89 -13.41 6.48
N GLU A 3 22.16 -13.88 5.27
CA GLU A 3 21.29 -13.67 4.12
C GLU A 3 20.05 -14.52 4.35
N VAL A 4 18.86 -13.90 4.34
CA VAL A 4 17.59 -14.61 4.48
C VAL A 4 17.14 -15.01 3.08
N SER A 5 17.05 -16.32 2.83
CA SER A 5 16.64 -16.86 1.53
C SER A 5 15.13 -16.79 1.34
N ALA A 6 14.69 -16.47 0.13
CA ALA A 6 13.35 -16.77 -0.36
C ALA A 6 13.50 -17.90 -1.37
N ASP A 7 13.19 -19.15 -1.01
CA ASP A 7 13.06 -20.26 -1.97
C ASP A 7 12.39 -21.52 -1.36
N GLU A 8 11.47 -22.08 -2.16
CA GLU A 8 10.45 -23.12 -1.95
C GLU A 8 10.67 -24.27 -0.92
N ASN A 9 9.76 -24.28 0.07
CA ASN A 9 8.97 -25.42 0.57
C ASN A 9 9.71 -26.66 1.17
N THR A 10 9.79 -26.74 2.51
CA THR A 10 9.56 -28.00 3.27
C THR A 10 9.37 -27.75 4.78
N GLU A 11 8.22 -28.17 5.33
CA GLU A 11 7.89 -28.10 6.76
C GLU A 11 8.81 -28.95 7.64
N GLN A 12 9.35 -28.39 8.74
CA GLN A 12 9.54 -29.11 10.00
C GLN A 12 9.35 -28.22 11.22
N ASN A 13 8.52 -28.73 12.14
CA ASN A 13 8.02 -28.13 13.36
C ASN A 13 8.94 -28.47 14.55
N THR A 14 9.49 -27.46 15.24
CA THR A 14 10.03 -27.62 16.60
C THR A 14 9.77 -26.38 17.44
N SER A 15 9.05 -26.58 18.54
CA SER A 15 8.78 -25.61 19.60
C SER A 15 10.07 -25.11 20.28
N VAL A 16 10.26 -23.79 20.36
CA VAL A 16 11.37 -23.16 21.09
C VAL A 16 10.83 -22.07 22.01
N ASP A 17 11.41 -22.02 23.21
CA ASP A 17 11.07 -21.15 24.33
C ASP A 17 11.07 -19.65 23.98
N ARG A 18 10.07 -18.94 24.49
CA ARG A 18 9.81 -17.51 24.25
C ARG A 18 10.89 -16.62 24.86
N VAL A 19 11.59 -15.85 24.02
CA VAL A 19 12.29 -14.63 24.43
C VAL A 19 11.38 -13.45 24.08
N THR A 20 11.15 -12.58 25.05
CA THR A 20 10.18 -11.48 25.03
C THR A 20 10.76 -10.22 24.41
N ASP A 21 9.91 -9.42 23.75
CA ASP A 21 10.20 -8.08 23.25
C ASP A 21 10.96 -7.21 24.27
N PRO A 22 11.85 -6.30 23.82
CA PRO A 22 12.45 -5.31 24.71
C PRO A 22 11.37 -4.52 25.44
N GLU A 23 11.54 -4.30 26.75
CA GLU A 23 10.55 -3.56 27.53
C GLU A 23 10.34 -2.14 26.97
N PRO A 24 9.08 -1.69 26.85
CA PRO A 24 8.76 -0.39 26.24
C PRO A 24 9.43 0.74 27.03
N VAL A 25 10.26 1.54 26.34
CA VAL A 25 10.77 2.80 26.88
C VAL A 25 9.59 3.77 27.02
N ASN A 26 9.53 4.45 28.15
CA ASN A 26 8.45 5.34 28.60
C ASN A 26 7.89 6.24 27.47
N LEU A 27 6.77 5.81 26.87
CA LEU A 27 6.15 6.43 25.69
C LEU A 27 5.87 7.92 25.93
N SER A 28 6.34 8.77 25.01
CA SER A 28 6.06 10.20 25.09
C SER A 28 4.56 10.42 24.83
N ARG A 29 3.89 11.04 25.80
CA ARG A 29 2.47 11.39 25.68
C ARG A 29 2.35 12.46 24.60
N THR A 30 1.79 12.11 23.45
CA THR A 30 1.46 13.09 22.39
C THR A 30 0.45 14.08 22.97
N ASP A 31 0.85 15.34 23.10
CA ASP A 31 -0.10 16.40 23.44
C ASP A 31 -1.01 16.63 22.22
N VAL A 32 -2.33 16.76 22.42
CA VAL A 32 -3.30 16.98 21.34
C VAL A 32 -4.15 18.20 21.66
N LYS A 33 -4.27 19.12 20.70
CA LYS A 33 -5.22 20.25 20.76
C LYS A 33 -6.24 20.08 19.64
N VAL A 34 -7.51 20.18 19.99
CA VAL A 34 -8.62 20.03 19.03
C VAL A 34 -9.34 21.36 18.89
N ASN A 35 -9.43 21.84 17.66
CA ASN A 35 -10.25 22.97 17.25
C ASN A 35 -11.43 22.44 16.40
N SER A 36 -12.39 23.30 16.06
CA SER A 36 -13.60 22.86 15.34
C SER A 36 -13.35 22.32 13.93
N LYS A 37 -12.17 22.55 13.36
CA LYS A 37 -11.79 22.13 12.00
C LYS A 37 -10.37 21.55 11.90
N SER A 38 -9.65 21.45 13.01
CA SER A 38 -8.27 20.99 12.97
C SER A 38 -7.87 20.30 14.26
N ILE A 39 -6.90 19.39 14.14
CA ILE A 39 -6.23 18.74 15.24
C ILE A 39 -4.75 19.09 15.16
N THR A 40 -4.19 19.61 16.24
CA THR A 40 -2.74 19.82 16.36
C THR A 40 -2.13 18.73 17.22
N ARG A 41 -1.06 18.10 16.74
CA ARG A 41 -0.31 17.08 17.47
C ARG A 41 1.13 17.51 17.69
N TYR A 42 1.62 17.15 18.87
CA TYR A 42 3.01 17.37 19.28
C TYR A 42 3.71 16.02 19.39
N TYR A 43 4.69 15.80 18.53
CA TYR A 43 5.50 14.59 18.54
C TYR A 43 6.82 14.87 19.23
N ARG A 44 7.27 13.92 20.05
CA ARG A 44 8.57 13.98 20.74
C ARG A 44 9.21 12.60 20.72
N TRP A 45 10.46 12.55 20.30
CA TRP A 45 11.24 11.32 20.27
C TRP A 45 12.71 11.62 20.58
N GLU A 46 13.46 10.60 20.94
CA GLU A 46 14.89 10.69 21.21
C GLU A 46 15.64 9.82 20.20
N TYR A 47 16.77 10.32 19.70
CA TYR A 47 17.75 9.53 18.97
C TYR A 47 19.15 9.97 19.39
N ASP A 48 20.03 9.01 19.70
CA ASP A 48 21.40 9.25 20.16
C ASP A 48 21.50 10.34 21.25
N ASN A 49 20.76 10.14 22.36
CA ASN A 49 20.70 11.07 23.50
C ASN A 49 20.28 12.51 23.13
N THR A 50 19.63 12.67 21.98
CA THR A 50 19.22 13.96 21.45
C THR A 50 17.71 14.01 21.29
N ASP A 51 17.07 14.94 21.99
CA ASP A 51 15.61 15.13 21.93
C ASP A 51 15.17 15.85 20.65
N PHE A 52 14.21 15.29 19.94
CA PHE A 52 13.55 15.90 18.80
C PHE A 52 12.08 16.20 19.14
N SER A 53 11.56 17.25 18.54
CA SER A 53 10.13 17.53 18.60
C SER A 53 9.63 18.27 17.37
N VAL A 54 8.41 17.95 16.97
CA VAL A 54 7.70 18.61 15.87
C VAL A 54 6.24 18.81 16.24
N GLU A 55 5.61 19.79 15.62
CA GLU A 55 4.20 20.12 15.79
C GLU A 55 3.58 20.22 14.40
N TYR A 56 2.50 19.48 14.19
CA TYR A 56 1.75 19.50 12.94
C TYR A 56 0.26 19.71 13.21
N GLU A 57 -0.38 20.48 12.34
CA GLU A 57 -1.81 20.72 12.35
C GLU A 57 -2.44 19.98 11.16
N TYR A 58 -3.53 19.25 11.42
CA TYR A 58 -4.23 18.43 10.45
C TYR A 58 -5.67 18.90 10.32
N ASP A 59 -6.15 19.03 9.09
CA ASP A 59 -7.55 19.38 8.80
C ASP A 59 -8.46 18.16 9.00
N THR A 60 -9.55 18.35 9.75
CA THR A 60 -10.55 17.29 9.97
C THR A 60 -11.36 16.96 8.72
N ASP A 61 -11.51 17.93 7.80
CA ASP A 61 -12.20 17.71 6.52
C ASP A 61 -11.33 16.84 5.60
N ALA A 62 -9.99 17.00 5.65
CA ALA A 62 -9.06 16.13 4.93
C ALA A 62 -9.16 14.67 5.41
N TYR A 63 -9.25 14.43 6.72
CA TYR A 63 -9.48 13.08 7.26
C TYR A 63 -10.74 12.42 6.68
N THR A 64 -11.83 13.18 6.54
CA THR A 64 -13.06 12.66 5.95
C THR A 64 -12.84 12.22 4.51
N ALA A 65 -12.09 12.99 3.73
CA ALA A 65 -11.71 12.61 2.36
C ALA A 65 -10.92 11.30 2.34
N TYR A 66 -9.87 11.15 3.18
CA TYR A 66 -9.10 9.91 3.28
C TYR A 66 -9.96 8.70 3.67
N SER A 67 -10.87 8.87 4.63
CA SER A 67 -11.74 7.77 5.12
C SER A 67 -12.69 7.20 4.07
N LEU A 68 -12.97 7.96 3.00
CA LEU A 68 -13.85 7.55 1.90
C LEU A 68 -13.09 6.85 0.76
N ARG A 69 -11.76 6.85 0.79
CA ARG A 69 -10.92 6.25 -0.26
C ARG A 69 -10.89 4.74 -0.14
N SER A 70 -10.77 4.06 -1.28
CA SER A 70 -10.71 2.59 -1.31
C SER A 70 -9.45 2.08 -0.61
N ARG A 71 -9.56 0.98 0.16
CA ARG A 71 -8.40 0.26 0.71
C ARG A 71 -7.96 -0.92 -0.15
N ASN A 72 -8.74 -1.25 -1.17
CA ASN A 72 -8.43 -2.32 -2.10
C ASN A 72 -7.54 -1.80 -3.23
N ARG A 73 -6.26 -1.64 -2.91
CA ARG A 73 -5.14 -1.20 -3.77
C ARG A 73 -3.84 -1.82 -3.27
N ASP A 74 -2.79 -1.84 -4.08
CA ASP A 74 -1.46 -2.26 -3.61
C ASP A 74 -0.92 -1.33 -2.50
N PHE A 75 -0.22 -1.88 -1.51
CA PHE A 75 0.33 -1.11 -0.39
C PHE A 75 1.29 0.01 -0.83
N SER A 76 2.00 -0.18 -1.94
CA SER A 76 2.88 0.87 -2.48
C SER A 76 2.13 2.16 -2.81
N HIS A 77 0.84 2.08 -3.17
CA HIS A 77 0.00 3.25 -3.44
C HIS A 77 -0.37 4.05 -2.19
N PHE A 78 -0.27 3.46 -1.00
CA PHE A 78 -0.37 4.21 0.25
C PHE A 78 0.96 4.93 0.56
N VAL A 79 2.08 4.32 0.19
CA VAL A 79 3.42 4.86 0.44
C VAL A 79 3.72 6.09 -0.43
N ASN A 80 3.31 6.07 -1.70
CA ASN A 80 3.57 7.15 -2.67
C ASN A 80 2.27 7.85 -3.11
N ASP A 81 1.36 8.06 -2.16
CA ASP A 81 0.05 8.63 -2.40
C ASP A 81 0.11 10.14 -2.74
N PRO A 82 -0.43 10.59 -3.89
CA PRO A 82 -0.29 11.99 -4.29
C PRO A 82 -1.08 12.98 -3.41
N TYR A 83 -2.03 12.52 -2.59
CA TYR A 83 -2.80 13.41 -1.72
C TYR A 83 -2.07 13.81 -0.44
N ASP A 84 -1.03 13.08 -0.02
CA ASP A 84 -0.19 13.44 1.13
C ASP A 84 1.21 13.93 0.78
N ASP A 85 1.60 13.94 -0.50
CA ASP A 85 2.89 14.46 -0.99
C ASP A 85 3.29 15.80 -0.33
N GLU A 86 2.40 16.80 -0.29
CA GLU A 86 2.72 18.10 0.31
C GLU A 86 3.02 17.99 1.81
N LEU A 87 2.24 17.18 2.54
CA LEU A 87 2.42 16.95 3.97
C LEU A 87 3.71 16.17 4.22
N ILE A 88 3.94 15.08 3.48
CA ILE A 88 5.12 14.23 3.63
C ILE A 88 6.38 15.01 3.29
N SER A 89 6.44 15.71 2.16
CA SER A 89 7.57 16.56 1.78
C SER A 89 7.85 17.67 2.81
N MET A 90 6.81 18.26 3.42
CA MET A 90 7.00 19.25 4.50
C MET A 90 7.65 18.60 5.73
N ILE A 91 7.15 17.44 6.16
CA ILE A 91 7.65 16.70 7.32
C ILE A 91 9.10 16.27 7.10
N THR A 92 9.40 15.67 5.96
CA THR A 92 10.75 15.16 5.64
C THR A 92 11.77 16.30 5.53
N ALA A 93 11.39 17.43 4.92
CA ALA A 93 12.24 18.62 4.86
C ALA A 93 12.53 19.17 6.27
N GLN A 94 11.51 19.21 7.15
CA GLN A 94 11.71 19.64 8.53
C GLN A 94 12.62 18.67 9.30
N MET A 95 12.41 17.36 9.17
CA MET A 95 13.24 16.34 9.82
C MET A 95 14.69 16.41 9.36
N ALA A 96 14.93 16.57 8.05
CA ALA A 96 16.28 16.70 7.50
C ALA A 96 17.00 17.94 8.04
N GLU A 97 16.32 19.09 8.13
CA GLU A 97 16.91 20.30 8.70
C GLU A 97 17.15 20.16 10.21
N LEU A 98 16.23 19.54 10.95
CA LEU A 98 16.42 19.26 12.38
C LEU A 98 17.64 18.37 12.61
N ALA A 99 17.76 17.26 11.89
CA ALA A 99 18.91 16.35 11.96
C ALA A 99 20.22 17.09 11.68
N LYS A 100 20.27 17.84 10.57
CA LYS A 100 21.45 18.63 10.18
C LYS A 100 21.82 19.69 11.22
N SER A 101 20.84 20.39 11.80
CA SER A 101 21.08 21.42 12.83
C SER A 101 21.70 20.85 14.11
N LYS A 102 21.48 19.55 14.36
CA LYS A 102 22.03 18.80 15.50
C LYS A 102 23.34 18.07 15.16
N GLY A 103 23.85 18.20 13.93
CA GLY A 103 25.14 17.66 13.52
C GLY A 103 25.09 16.28 12.89
N TYR A 104 23.90 15.72 12.65
CA TYR A 104 23.76 14.41 12.00
C TYR A 104 24.01 14.49 10.50
N SER A 105 24.62 13.44 9.98
CA SER A 105 24.87 13.24 8.55
C SER A 105 23.63 12.71 7.84
N ARG A 106 23.66 12.70 6.50
CA ARG A 106 22.56 12.13 5.70
C ARG A 106 22.35 10.65 6.02
N ASP A 107 23.43 9.90 6.25
CA ASP A 107 23.34 8.47 6.50
C ASP A 107 22.64 8.16 7.84
N GLU A 108 22.59 9.11 8.77
CA GLU A 108 21.90 8.96 10.07
C GLU A 108 20.41 9.34 10.00
N ILE A 109 19.97 10.04 8.95
CA ILE A 109 18.58 10.48 8.81
C ILE A 109 17.58 9.31 8.86
N PRO A 110 17.79 8.17 8.14
CA PRO A 110 16.85 7.06 8.21
C PRO A 110 16.61 6.54 9.63
N TYR A 111 17.64 6.56 10.47
CA TYR A 111 17.57 6.11 11.86
C TYR A 111 16.76 7.09 12.72
N ILE A 112 16.93 8.40 12.50
CA ILE A 112 16.17 9.45 13.19
C ILE A 112 14.68 9.36 12.82
N VAL A 113 14.37 9.12 11.54
CA VAL A 113 13.00 8.97 11.05
C VAL A 113 12.38 7.67 11.58
N MET A 114 13.12 6.57 11.60
CA MET A 114 12.69 5.32 12.23
C MET A 114 12.37 5.53 13.70
N ALA A 115 13.24 6.21 14.46
CA ALA A 115 13.00 6.52 15.87
C ALA A 115 11.76 7.40 16.09
N PHE A 116 11.45 8.31 15.16
CA PHE A 116 10.20 9.06 15.17
C PHE A 116 9.00 8.13 15.02
N VAL A 117 8.99 7.23 14.04
CA VAL A 117 7.86 6.30 13.82
C VAL A 117 7.71 5.34 15.00
N GLN A 118 8.82 4.77 15.50
CA GLN A 118 8.83 3.91 16.69
C GLN A 118 8.32 4.60 17.98
N SER A 119 8.38 5.94 18.04
CA SER A 119 7.87 6.70 19.18
C SER A 119 6.34 6.84 19.19
N LEU A 120 5.68 6.53 18.07
CA LEU A 120 4.23 6.59 17.96
C LEU A 120 3.59 5.44 18.76
N PRO A 121 2.49 5.69 19.50
CA PRO A 121 1.72 4.64 20.15
C PRO A 121 1.34 3.51 19.19
N TYR A 122 1.78 2.30 19.52
CA TYR A 122 1.30 1.10 18.87
C TYR A 122 -0.15 0.83 19.27
N VAL A 123 -1.05 0.81 18.29
CA VAL A 123 -2.47 0.53 18.50
C VAL A 123 -2.83 -0.67 17.63
N SER A 124 -2.77 -1.86 18.24
CA SER A 124 -3.32 -3.05 17.59
C SER A 124 -4.82 -2.89 17.48
N ASP A 125 -5.30 -2.89 16.25
CA ASP A 125 -6.70 -3.18 15.96
C ASP A 125 -6.89 -4.68 16.34
N SER A 126 -7.66 -4.95 17.39
CA SER A 126 -7.41 -6.12 18.23
C SER A 126 -7.82 -7.48 17.64
N ALA A 127 -6.89 -8.44 17.70
CA ALA A 127 -7.04 -9.85 18.11
C ALA A 127 -7.97 -10.80 17.31
N SER A 128 -7.67 -11.02 16.02
CA SER A 128 -7.78 -12.35 15.40
C SER A 128 -6.99 -12.39 14.10
N ALA A 129 -5.84 -13.08 14.11
CA ALA A 129 -5.01 -13.47 12.96
C ALA A 129 -5.41 -12.93 11.57
N GLY A 130 -4.75 -11.84 11.16
CA GLY A 130 -4.81 -11.27 9.83
C GLY A 130 -4.37 -9.81 9.90
N PHE A 131 -3.53 -9.37 8.97
CA PHE A 131 -3.35 -7.95 8.67
C PHE A 131 -4.71 -7.24 8.68
N ASP A 132 -4.81 -6.07 9.31
CA ASP A 132 -6.10 -5.39 9.49
C ASP A 132 -6.79 -5.12 8.13
N GLU A 133 -8.12 -5.16 8.12
CA GLU A 133 -8.95 -4.85 6.96
C GLU A 133 -8.96 -3.34 6.62
N TYR A 134 -8.30 -2.50 7.44
CA TYR A 134 -8.23 -1.05 7.27
C TYR A 134 -6.79 -0.49 7.31
N PRO A 135 -6.01 -0.67 6.23
CA PRO A 135 -4.70 -0.03 6.10
C PRO A 135 -4.81 1.49 6.03
N ARG A 136 -4.03 2.24 6.83
CA ARG A 136 -4.09 3.71 6.88
C ARG A 136 -3.12 4.35 5.92
N PHE A 137 -3.55 5.46 5.30
CA PHE A 137 -2.62 6.34 4.59
C PHE A 137 -1.68 7.03 5.60
N PRO A 138 -0.45 7.43 5.21
CA PRO A 138 0.45 8.18 6.07
C PRO A 138 -0.21 9.39 6.75
N PHE A 139 -1.06 10.13 6.02
CA PHE A 139 -1.88 11.19 6.60
C PHE A 139 -2.72 10.71 7.79
N GLU A 140 -3.42 9.58 7.68
CA GLU A 140 -4.28 9.04 8.74
C GLU A 140 -3.48 8.54 9.94
N THR A 141 -2.34 7.88 9.73
CA THR A 141 -1.44 7.42 10.81
C THR A 141 -0.93 8.60 11.63
N LEU A 142 -0.53 9.68 10.95
CA LEU A 142 -0.14 10.95 11.58
C LEU A 142 -1.36 11.63 12.25
N TYR A 143 -2.51 11.71 11.58
CA TYR A 143 -3.72 12.31 12.12
C TYR A 143 -4.23 11.61 13.39
N HIS A 144 -4.09 10.28 13.49
CA HIS A 144 -4.41 9.49 14.69
C HIS A 144 -3.27 9.47 15.71
N GLY A 145 -2.04 9.74 15.26
CA GLY A 145 -0.83 9.76 16.05
C GLY A 145 -0.42 8.37 16.51
N GLY A 146 -0.52 7.37 15.61
CA GLY A 146 -0.25 5.97 15.90
C GLY A 146 -1.06 5.02 15.01
N GLY A 147 -0.64 3.76 14.97
CA GLY A 147 -1.20 2.70 14.14
C GLY A 147 -0.63 1.33 14.55
N ASP A 148 -0.93 0.31 13.77
CA ASP A 148 -0.34 -1.02 13.94
C ASP A 148 0.96 -1.20 13.13
N CYS A 149 1.39 -2.45 12.90
CA CYS A 149 2.65 -2.74 12.19
C CYS A 149 2.64 -2.29 10.72
N GLU A 150 1.49 -2.37 10.07
CA GLU A 150 1.32 -2.07 8.66
C GLU A 150 1.21 -0.56 8.45
N ASP A 151 0.38 0.13 9.25
CA ASP A 151 0.28 1.59 9.28
C ASP A 151 1.64 2.27 9.51
N SER A 152 2.41 1.74 10.46
CA SER A 152 3.73 2.27 10.83
C SER A 152 4.77 2.01 9.75
N SER A 153 4.71 0.84 9.11
CA SER A 153 5.58 0.49 7.99
C SER A 153 5.32 1.36 6.76
N ILE A 154 4.05 1.61 6.43
CA ILE A 154 3.66 2.51 5.35
C ILE A 154 4.16 3.93 5.62
N LEU A 155 3.94 4.46 6.84
CA LEU A 155 4.41 5.80 7.20
C LEU A 155 5.94 5.91 7.12
N LEU A 156 6.68 4.96 7.67
CA LEU A 156 8.15 4.97 7.59
C LEU A 156 8.62 4.89 6.14
N ALA A 157 8.02 4.00 5.34
CA ALA A 157 8.35 3.86 3.94
C ALA A 157 8.08 5.17 3.17
N ALA A 158 6.97 5.87 3.42
CA ALA A 158 6.60 7.11 2.74
C ALA A 158 7.60 8.23 3.04
N LEU A 159 7.95 8.42 4.31
CA LEU A 159 8.93 9.42 4.74
C LEU A 159 10.31 9.16 4.11
N LEU A 160 10.76 7.90 4.10
CA LEU A 160 12.06 7.55 3.54
C LEU A 160 12.08 7.59 2.00
N TYR A 161 10.97 7.21 1.35
CA TYR A 161 10.79 7.29 -0.09
C TYR A 161 10.89 8.74 -0.58
N ASP A 162 10.17 9.67 0.06
CA ASP A 162 10.21 11.11 -0.26
C ASP A 162 11.62 11.71 -0.05
N MET A 163 12.36 11.26 0.97
CA MET A 163 13.77 11.62 1.18
C MET A 163 14.74 11.03 0.13
N GLY A 164 14.25 10.22 -0.81
CA GLY A 164 15.01 9.62 -1.90
C GLY A 164 15.79 8.36 -1.53
N TYR A 165 15.42 7.69 -0.44
CA TYR A 165 15.94 6.36 -0.14
C TYR A 165 15.18 5.30 -0.93
N GLY A 166 15.91 4.28 -1.41
CA GLY A 166 15.24 3.10 -1.97
C GLY A 166 14.60 2.32 -0.84
N VAL A 167 13.28 2.13 -0.87
CA VAL A 167 12.55 1.43 0.19
C VAL A 167 11.79 0.23 -0.37
N ALA A 168 11.45 -0.70 0.51
CA ALA A 168 10.59 -1.84 0.23
C ALA A 168 9.71 -2.10 1.45
N LEU A 169 8.48 -2.57 1.23
CA LEU A 169 7.69 -3.19 2.29
C LEU A 169 8.13 -4.65 2.42
N VAL A 170 8.33 -5.09 3.66
CA VAL A 170 8.75 -6.45 4.00
C VAL A 170 7.62 -7.11 4.78
N GLU A 171 6.95 -8.05 4.15
CA GLU A 171 5.77 -8.73 4.71
C GLU A 171 6.13 -10.13 5.19
N PHE A 172 5.90 -10.39 6.46
CA PHE A 172 5.85 -11.72 7.06
C PHE A 172 4.39 -12.13 7.28
N PRO A 173 4.11 -13.43 7.56
CA PRO A 173 2.78 -13.84 7.98
C PRO A 173 2.31 -13.08 9.23
N GLY A 174 1.38 -12.13 9.04
CA GLY A 174 0.79 -11.32 10.11
C GLY A 174 1.63 -10.15 10.62
N HIS A 175 2.70 -9.76 9.91
CA HIS A 175 3.57 -8.64 10.33
C HIS A 175 4.19 -7.91 9.13
N MET A 176 4.38 -6.61 9.26
CA MET A 176 5.07 -5.77 8.26
C MET A 176 6.23 -5.03 8.90
N GLY A 177 7.34 -4.93 8.16
CA GLY A 177 8.40 -3.97 8.41
C GLY A 177 8.84 -3.27 7.14
N VAL A 178 9.90 -2.47 7.23
CA VAL A 178 10.44 -1.71 6.09
C VAL A 178 11.84 -2.20 5.74
N GLY A 179 12.12 -2.39 4.46
CA GLY A 179 13.45 -2.60 3.94
C GLY A 179 14.02 -1.32 3.37
N VAL A 180 15.23 -0.90 3.77
CA VAL A 180 15.91 0.27 3.20
C VAL A 180 17.16 -0.14 2.44
N LYS A 181 17.29 0.36 1.22
CA LYS A 181 18.41 0.05 0.34
C LYS A 181 19.70 0.58 0.94
N GLY A 182 20.61 -0.34 1.24
CA GLY A 182 21.87 -0.06 1.92
C GLY A 182 23.11 -0.45 1.12
N ALA A 183 24.27 0.07 1.54
CA ALA A 183 25.55 -0.32 1.00
C ALA A 183 25.92 -1.75 1.45
N HIS A 184 26.67 -2.49 0.63
CA HIS A 184 27.04 -3.88 0.90
C HIS A 184 27.90 -4.08 2.18
N ALA A 185 28.51 -3.01 2.68
CA ALA A 185 29.34 -3.03 3.88
C ALA A 185 28.55 -2.80 5.18
N LEU A 186 27.25 -2.46 5.10
CA LEU A 186 26.42 -2.30 6.29
C LEU A 186 26.20 -3.65 6.96
N GLU A 187 26.28 -3.65 8.28
CA GLU A 187 25.94 -4.80 9.13
C GLU A 187 24.42 -4.86 9.37
N GLY A 188 23.93 -6.01 9.82
CA GLY A 188 22.50 -6.27 10.03
C GLY A 188 21.89 -7.23 9.01
N SER A 189 20.66 -7.67 9.28
CA SER A 189 19.87 -8.53 8.39
C SER A 189 19.28 -7.72 7.23
N TYR A 190 19.31 -8.31 6.04
CA TYR A 190 18.81 -7.69 4.82
C TYR A 190 18.14 -8.73 3.92
N PHE A 191 17.32 -8.23 3.00
CA PHE A 191 16.74 -9.00 1.92
C PHE A 191 17.33 -8.59 0.58
N ASN A 192 17.70 -9.58 -0.24
CA ASN A 192 18.18 -9.36 -1.59
C ASN A 192 16.98 -9.32 -2.55
N HIS A 193 16.83 -8.21 -3.29
CA HIS A 193 15.85 -8.11 -4.35
C HIS A 193 16.49 -7.47 -5.58
N SER A 194 16.51 -8.19 -6.71
CA SER A 194 17.10 -7.73 -7.98
C SER A 194 18.54 -7.17 -7.85
N GLY A 195 19.35 -7.78 -6.99
CA GLY A 195 20.74 -7.38 -6.74
C GLY A 195 20.93 -6.18 -5.79
N ALA A 196 19.86 -5.61 -5.25
CA ALA A 196 19.90 -4.61 -4.19
C ALA A 196 19.66 -5.25 -2.81
N ARG A 197 20.34 -4.74 -1.79
CA ARG A 197 20.16 -5.14 -0.38
C ARG A 197 19.24 -4.17 0.33
N TYR A 198 18.11 -4.67 0.81
CA TYR A 198 17.16 -3.93 1.64
C TYR A 198 17.32 -4.36 3.10
N TYR A 199 17.93 -3.51 3.91
CA TYR A 199 18.17 -3.74 5.33
C TYR A 199 16.88 -3.53 6.12
N TYR A 200 16.55 -4.47 6.98
CA TYR A 200 15.27 -4.49 7.68
C TYR A 200 15.22 -3.44 8.79
N LEU A 201 14.12 -2.70 8.86
CA LEU A 201 13.77 -1.73 9.88
C LEU A 201 12.44 -2.16 10.52
N GLU A 202 12.49 -2.43 11.81
CA GLU A 202 11.31 -2.73 12.63
C GLU A 202 10.67 -1.44 13.14
N THR A 203 9.34 -1.32 13.05
CA THR A 203 8.60 -0.09 13.33
C THR A 203 7.74 -0.13 14.58
N THR A 204 7.46 -1.32 15.12
CA THR A 204 6.39 -1.51 16.14
C THR A 204 6.76 -1.11 17.56
N ASN A 205 8.05 -0.98 17.88
CA ASN A 205 8.49 -0.56 19.21
C ASN A 205 9.83 0.18 19.15
N SER A 206 10.19 0.89 20.21
CA SER A 206 11.51 1.52 20.36
C SER A 206 12.60 0.48 20.64
N GLY A 207 13.84 0.78 20.22
CA GLY A 207 15.03 0.00 20.60
C GLY A 207 15.48 -1.03 19.58
N TRP A 208 14.77 -1.18 18.46
CA TRP A 208 15.25 -1.98 17.34
C TRP A 208 16.34 -1.23 16.56
N GLU A 209 17.48 -1.88 16.36
CA GLU A 209 18.53 -1.38 15.47
C GLU A 209 18.30 -1.88 14.04
N VAL A 210 18.99 -1.26 13.10
CA VAL A 210 18.91 -1.63 11.68
C VAL A 210 19.38 -3.07 11.48
N GLY A 211 18.56 -3.81 10.74
CA GLY A 211 18.78 -5.21 10.43
C GLY A 211 18.48 -6.16 11.59
N MET A 212 17.85 -5.69 12.68
CA MET A 212 17.27 -6.59 13.68
C MET A 212 15.88 -7.01 13.23
N ILE A 213 15.75 -8.29 12.83
CA ILE A 213 14.45 -8.92 12.61
C ILE A 213 14.03 -9.52 13.96
N PRO A 214 12.79 -9.31 14.44
CA PRO A 214 12.31 -9.96 15.66
C PRO A 214 12.45 -11.48 15.56
N ASP A 215 12.86 -12.14 16.64
CA ASP A 215 13.15 -13.58 16.66
C ASP A 215 11.96 -14.43 16.20
N GLU A 216 10.73 -13.98 16.47
CA GLU A 216 9.50 -14.66 16.02
C GLU A 216 9.34 -14.67 14.49
N TYR A 217 9.97 -13.74 13.78
CA TYR A 217 9.97 -13.66 12.31
C TYR A 217 11.23 -14.22 11.65
N ALA A 218 12.29 -14.50 12.42
CA ALA A 218 13.60 -14.91 11.89
C ALA A 218 13.56 -16.20 11.05
N SER A 219 12.58 -17.08 11.26
CA SER A 219 12.40 -18.32 10.50
C SER A 219 11.34 -18.25 9.40
N PHE A 220 10.59 -17.15 9.29
CA PHE A 220 9.58 -17.00 8.26
C PHE A 220 10.19 -16.42 6.99
N GLU A 221 9.71 -16.89 5.84
CA GLU A 221 10.00 -16.24 4.57
C GLU A 221 9.24 -14.91 4.49
N ALA A 222 9.92 -13.87 4.01
CA ALA A 222 9.33 -12.56 3.80
C ALA A 222 9.09 -12.32 2.31
N SER A 223 7.96 -11.69 1.99
CA SER A 223 7.75 -11.04 0.70
C SER A 223 8.38 -9.65 0.75
N VAL A 224 9.16 -9.31 -0.28
CA VAL A 224 9.81 -8.00 -0.40
C VAL A 224 9.22 -7.28 -1.59
N ARG A 225 8.55 -6.16 -1.32
CA ARG A 225 7.92 -5.31 -2.34
C ARG A 225 8.61 -3.95 -2.40
N PRO A 226 9.58 -3.76 -3.32
CA PRO A 226 10.18 -2.45 -3.53
C PRO A 226 9.13 -1.40 -3.89
N VAL A 227 9.18 -0.25 -3.25
CA VAL A 227 8.37 0.90 -3.66
C VAL A 227 9.09 1.59 -4.79
N LEU A 228 8.49 1.54 -5.96
CA LEU A 228 8.98 2.15 -7.18
C LEU A 228 8.27 3.49 -7.43
N ASN A 229 8.44 4.03 -8.63
CA ASN A 229 7.71 5.21 -9.07
C ASN A 229 6.20 4.97 -9.02
N SER A 230 5.43 6.03 -8.74
CA SER A 230 3.97 6.00 -8.76
C SER A 230 3.43 5.51 -10.11
N TYR A 231 2.34 4.74 -10.06
CA TYR A 231 1.72 4.14 -11.23
C TYR A 231 0.20 4.01 -11.03
N PRO A 232 -0.60 3.99 -12.11
CA PRO A 232 -2.04 3.76 -12.02
C PRO A 232 -2.39 2.29 -11.76
N GLU A 233 -3.41 2.05 -10.95
CA GLU A 233 -4.01 0.73 -10.72
C GLU A 233 -5.51 0.82 -10.98
N LEU A 234 -6.05 -0.09 -11.79
CA LEU A 234 -7.47 -0.10 -12.13
C LEU A 234 -8.27 -1.04 -11.22
N GLN A 235 -9.32 -0.51 -10.59
CA GLN A 235 -10.40 -1.28 -9.99
C GLN A 235 -11.60 -1.29 -10.95
N ILE A 236 -12.13 -2.47 -11.25
CA ILE A 236 -13.27 -2.65 -12.15
C ILE A 236 -14.44 -3.22 -11.37
N ARG A 237 -15.59 -2.58 -11.47
CA ARG A 237 -16.89 -3.14 -11.11
C ARG A 237 -17.77 -3.13 -12.34
N PHE A 238 -18.61 -4.15 -12.50
CA PHE A 238 -19.57 -4.13 -13.58
C PHE A 238 -20.85 -4.85 -13.16
N SER A 239 -21.93 -4.46 -13.80
CA SER A 239 -23.21 -5.13 -13.72
C SER A 239 -23.79 -5.23 -15.12
N GLY A 240 -24.72 -6.15 -15.33
CA GLY A 240 -25.31 -6.30 -16.65
C GLY A 240 -26.66 -6.94 -16.59
N HIS A 241 -27.40 -6.75 -17.68
CA HIS A 241 -28.69 -7.39 -17.88
C HIS A 241 -28.76 -7.96 -19.29
N ALA A 242 -29.41 -9.12 -19.39
CA ALA A 242 -29.61 -9.81 -20.65
C ALA A 242 -31.08 -9.71 -21.08
N ARG A 243 -31.30 -9.52 -22.38
CA ARG A 243 -32.62 -9.60 -23.02
C ARG A 243 -32.50 -10.41 -24.29
N GLY A 244 -33.49 -11.23 -24.61
CA GLY A 244 -33.36 -12.12 -25.76
C GLY A 244 -34.68 -12.50 -26.40
N ASN A 245 -34.56 -13.19 -27.52
CA ASN A 245 -35.63 -13.97 -28.14
C ASN A 245 -35.09 -15.37 -28.45
N ASN A 246 -35.90 -16.24 -29.05
CA ASN A 246 -35.55 -17.63 -29.35
C ASN A 246 -34.37 -17.85 -30.34
N TYR A 247 -33.65 -16.79 -30.72
CA TYR A 247 -32.51 -16.85 -31.64
C TYR A 247 -31.26 -16.22 -31.06
N VAL A 248 -31.39 -15.12 -30.31
CA VAL A 248 -30.25 -14.31 -29.83
C VAL A 248 -30.58 -13.71 -28.47
N THR A 249 -29.60 -13.77 -27.57
CA THR A 249 -29.55 -12.99 -26.34
C THR A 249 -28.59 -11.82 -26.50
N TYR A 250 -29.07 -10.65 -26.10
CA TYR A 250 -28.36 -9.38 -26.08
C TYR A 250 -27.98 -9.05 -24.65
N ALA A 251 -26.70 -8.78 -24.41
CA ALA A 251 -26.19 -8.33 -23.13
C ALA A 251 -25.87 -6.84 -23.19
N ASP A 252 -26.36 -6.11 -22.19
CA ASP A 252 -25.95 -4.75 -21.89
C ASP A 252 -25.20 -4.75 -20.56
N VAL A 253 -24.08 -4.05 -20.50
CA VAL A 253 -23.16 -4.05 -19.37
C VAL A 253 -22.84 -2.61 -18.99
N ASP A 254 -23.04 -2.30 -17.72
CA ASP A 254 -22.60 -1.06 -17.08
C ASP A 254 -21.29 -1.35 -16.34
N VAL A 255 -20.24 -0.61 -16.69
CA VAL A 255 -18.87 -0.78 -16.18
C VAL A 255 -18.47 0.49 -15.44
N GLU A 256 -17.99 0.32 -14.21
CA GLU A 256 -17.39 1.35 -13.38
C GLU A 256 -15.90 1.05 -13.25
N ILE A 257 -15.07 2.01 -13.63
CA ILE A 257 -13.61 1.94 -13.53
C ILE A 257 -13.15 3.03 -12.60
N THR A 258 -12.38 2.67 -11.58
CA THR A 258 -11.74 3.60 -10.64
C THR A 258 -10.23 3.46 -10.74
N ASN A 259 -9.50 4.58 -10.77
CA ASN A 259 -8.05 4.59 -10.62
C ASN A 259 -7.70 4.58 -9.13
N VAL A 260 -7.33 3.42 -8.58
CA VAL A 260 -6.92 3.29 -7.18
C VAL A 260 -5.39 3.34 -6.99
N GLY A 261 -4.65 3.64 -8.07
CA GLY A 261 -3.20 3.77 -8.04
C GLY A 261 -2.72 5.07 -7.41
N SER A 262 -1.47 5.43 -7.69
CA SER A 262 -0.82 6.65 -7.21
C SER A 262 -0.38 7.60 -8.32
N ALA A 263 -0.73 7.30 -9.57
CA ALA A 263 -0.54 8.20 -10.70
C ALA A 263 -1.80 8.22 -11.57
N ALA A 264 -1.99 9.32 -12.31
CA ALA A 264 -3.04 9.41 -13.32
C ALA A 264 -2.84 8.33 -14.40
N ILE A 265 -3.94 7.80 -14.91
CA ILE A 265 -3.91 6.89 -16.06
C ILE A 265 -4.02 7.68 -17.35
N GLU A 266 -3.29 7.25 -18.38
CA GLU A 266 -3.31 7.82 -19.73
C GLU A 266 -3.98 6.85 -20.71
N ASP A 267 -4.70 7.39 -21.71
CA ASP A 267 -5.28 6.63 -22.82
C ASP A 267 -6.12 5.40 -22.39
N LEU A 268 -7.05 5.57 -21.46
CA LEU A 268 -7.86 4.46 -20.96
C LEU A 268 -8.75 3.88 -22.08
N VAL A 269 -8.67 2.55 -22.26
CA VAL A 269 -9.54 1.78 -23.16
C VAL A 269 -10.17 0.61 -22.41
N ILE A 270 -11.45 0.36 -22.67
CA ILE A 270 -12.23 -0.69 -22.02
C ILE A 270 -12.84 -1.61 -23.08
N TYR A 271 -12.79 -2.91 -22.81
CA TYR A 271 -13.37 -3.96 -23.64
C TYR A 271 -14.37 -4.75 -22.83
N ALA A 272 -15.55 -4.97 -23.41
CA ALA A 272 -16.49 -5.97 -22.94
C ALA A 272 -16.58 -7.10 -23.94
N THR A 273 -16.43 -8.33 -23.46
CA THR A 273 -16.45 -9.56 -24.26
C THR A 273 -17.52 -10.51 -23.75
N LEU A 274 -18.24 -11.16 -24.65
CA LEU A 274 -19.04 -12.35 -24.34
C LEU A 274 -18.20 -13.59 -24.64
N GLU A 275 -17.51 -14.10 -23.63
CA GLU A 275 -16.59 -15.23 -23.81
C GLU A 275 -17.33 -16.55 -23.97
N SER A 276 -16.78 -17.47 -24.76
CA SER A 276 -17.30 -18.83 -24.91
C SER A 276 -16.49 -19.81 -24.05
N THR A 277 -17.04 -20.99 -23.79
CA THR A 277 -16.32 -22.08 -23.10
C THR A 277 -15.15 -22.65 -23.91
N THR A 278 -15.03 -22.29 -25.19
CA THR A 278 -13.88 -22.64 -26.01
C THR A 278 -12.78 -21.61 -25.77
N GLN A 279 -11.59 -22.10 -25.40
CA GLN A 279 -10.45 -21.24 -25.09
C GLN A 279 -10.17 -20.24 -26.22
N ASN A 280 -9.98 -18.97 -25.85
CA ASN A 280 -9.70 -17.84 -26.75
C ASN A 280 -10.79 -17.53 -27.78
N MET A 281 -12.02 -18.05 -27.60
CA MET A 281 -13.16 -17.69 -28.44
C MET A 281 -14.14 -16.81 -27.69
N VAL A 282 -14.54 -15.72 -28.34
CA VAL A 282 -15.62 -14.83 -27.91
C VAL A 282 -16.78 -14.92 -28.90
N TRP A 283 -18.01 -14.83 -28.40
CA TRP A 283 -19.22 -14.70 -29.22
C TRP A 283 -19.33 -13.31 -29.84
N ASP A 284 -19.04 -12.29 -29.05
CA ASP A 284 -19.08 -10.88 -29.45
C ASP A 284 -18.20 -10.05 -28.52
N TYR A 285 -17.79 -8.87 -28.97
CA TYR A 285 -17.05 -7.91 -28.16
C TYR A 285 -17.28 -6.49 -28.64
N LEU A 286 -17.14 -5.54 -27.72
CA LEU A 286 -17.11 -4.11 -28.01
C LEU A 286 -15.99 -3.46 -27.21
N GLN A 287 -15.43 -2.40 -27.77
CA GLN A 287 -14.44 -1.55 -27.13
C GLN A 287 -14.96 -0.12 -27.07
N THR A 288 -14.56 0.62 -26.04
CA THR A 288 -14.78 2.06 -25.96
C THR A 288 -13.82 2.81 -26.89
N ASP A 289 -14.14 4.06 -27.20
CA ASP A 289 -13.11 5.00 -27.63
C ASP A 289 -12.11 5.26 -26.49
N THR A 290 -10.93 5.75 -26.83
CA THR A 290 -9.90 6.12 -25.86
C THR A 290 -10.35 7.34 -25.04
N HIS A 291 -10.28 7.24 -23.72
CA HIS A 291 -10.50 8.34 -22.78
C HIS A 291 -9.18 9.06 -22.48
N GLU A 292 -9.19 10.40 -22.46
CA GLU A 292 -7.96 11.24 -22.43
C GLU A 292 -7.14 11.13 -21.12
N GLY A 293 -7.68 10.51 -20.08
CA GLY A 293 -6.95 10.17 -18.86
C GLY A 293 -7.88 10.15 -17.65
N MET A 294 -7.43 9.63 -16.50
CA MET A 294 -8.23 9.62 -15.27
C MET A 294 -7.32 9.81 -14.05
N ASP A 295 -7.65 10.81 -13.22
CA ASP A 295 -6.88 11.15 -12.03
C ASP A 295 -6.98 10.04 -10.97
N VAL A 296 -6.14 10.11 -9.93
CA VAL A 296 -6.22 9.16 -8.81
C VAL A 296 -7.57 9.32 -8.10
N ASP A 297 -8.15 8.18 -7.72
CA ASP A 297 -9.49 7.98 -7.13
C ASP A 297 -10.67 8.51 -7.98
N GLU A 298 -10.42 9.02 -9.19
CA GLU A 298 -11.48 9.32 -10.14
C GLU A 298 -12.14 8.01 -10.62
N THR A 299 -13.45 8.10 -10.86
CA THR A 299 -14.27 6.98 -11.33
C THR A 299 -15.05 7.39 -12.56
N VAL A 300 -14.97 6.56 -13.60
CA VAL A 300 -15.71 6.73 -14.86
C VAL A 300 -16.67 5.56 -15.05
N THR A 301 -17.81 5.83 -15.69
CA THR A 301 -18.84 4.82 -15.97
C THR A 301 -19.12 4.73 -17.46
N TYR A 302 -19.19 3.51 -17.98
CA TYR A 302 -19.50 3.22 -19.37
C TYR A 302 -20.63 2.21 -19.47
N THR A 303 -21.57 2.47 -20.39
CA THR A 303 -22.60 1.51 -20.76
C THR A 303 -22.26 0.95 -22.14
N ILE A 304 -22.06 -0.36 -22.21
CA ILE A 304 -21.80 -1.11 -23.45
C ILE A 304 -23.03 -1.97 -23.74
N SER A 305 -23.71 -1.69 -24.84
CA SER A 305 -24.99 -2.31 -25.16
C SER A 305 -24.95 -3.17 -26.43
N ASN A 306 -25.87 -4.12 -26.48
CA ASN A 306 -26.18 -4.97 -27.64
C ASN A 306 -25.07 -5.95 -28.06
N LEU A 307 -24.26 -6.42 -27.11
CA LEU A 307 -23.40 -7.59 -27.31
C LEU A 307 -24.26 -8.83 -27.53
N LYS A 308 -23.88 -9.72 -28.45
CA LYS A 308 -24.76 -10.82 -28.91
C LYS A 308 -24.18 -12.19 -28.63
N VAL A 309 -25.03 -13.08 -28.15
CA VAL A 309 -24.74 -14.52 -28.03
C VAL A 309 -25.93 -15.31 -28.60
N PRO A 310 -25.69 -16.37 -29.40
CA PRO A 310 -26.78 -17.22 -29.88
C PRO A 310 -27.53 -17.88 -28.71
N ASP A 311 -28.85 -17.95 -28.80
CA ASP A 311 -29.71 -18.57 -27.79
C ASP A 311 -29.26 -20.00 -27.43
N GLY A 312 -29.29 -20.35 -26.14
CA GLY A 312 -28.89 -21.67 -25.64
C GLY A 312 -27.38 -21.93 -25.61
N LYS A 313 -26.53 -20.92 -25.89
CA LYS A 313 -25.07 -21.03 -25.72
C LYS A 313 -24.63 -20.58 -24.34
N ILE A 314 -23.58 -21.23 -23.83
CA ILE A 314 -22.94 -20.84 -22.58
C ILE A 314 -22.00 -19.67 -22.86
N TYR A 315 -22.06 -18.64 -22.03
CA TYR A 315 -21.18 -17.48 -22.10
C TYR A 315 -20.91 -16.89 -20.70
N ARG A 316 -19.89 -16.03 -20.62
CA ARG A 316 -19.70 -15.09 -19.50
C ARG A 316 -19.33 -13.72 -20.02
N VAL A 317 -19.56 -12.69 -19.21
CA VAL A 317 -19.08 -11.34 -19.49
C VAL A 317 -17.65 -11.23 -18.98
N GLY A 318 -16.72 -10.83 -19.84
CA GLY A 318 -15.35 -10.46 -19.47
C GLY A 318 -15.14 -8.97 -19.72
N ILE A 319 -14.57 -8.26 -18.75
CA ILE A 319 -14.21 -6.84 -18.85
C ILE A 319 -12.71 -6.70 -18.74
N TRP A 320 -12.10 -6.11 -19.77
CA TRP A 320 -10.69 -5.75 -19.78
C TRP A 320 -10.57 -4.23 -19.79
N ALA A 321 -9.66 -3.67 -19.00
CA ALA A 321 -9.32 -2.26 -19.05
C ALA A 321 -7.81 -2.07 -18.94
N TRP A 322 -7.28 -1.08 -19.66
CA TRP A 322 -5.89 -0.65 -19.52
C TRP A 322 -5.74 0.80 -19.99
N GLY A 323 -4.70 1.46 -19.51
CA GLY A 323 -4.15 2.70 -20.04
C GLY A 323 -2.78 2.46 -20.65
N SER A 324 -2.27 3.43 -21.41
CA SER A 324 -0.95 3.36 -22.03
C SER A 324 0.19 3.26 -21.00
N ASN A 325 -0.07 3.68 -19.76
CA ASN A 325 0.85 3.66 -18.62
C ASN A 325 0.40 2.74 -17.46
N SER A 326 -0.60 1.86 -17.65
CA SER A 326 -1.10 0.94 -16.61
C SER A 326 -0.89 -0.52 -16.98
N GLU A 327 -0.87 -1.39 -15.97
CA GLU A 327 -1.12 -2.81 -16.20
C GLU A 327 -2.56 -3.02 -16.67
N ARG A 328 -2.77 -4.12 -17.41
CA ARG A 328 -4.10 -4.52 -17.88
C ARG A 328 -4.86 -5.21 -16.76
N LYS A 329 -6.03 -4.69 -16.40
CA LYS A 329 -6.94 -5.33 -15.45
C LYS A 329 -8.00 -6.14 -16.19
N TYR A 330 -8.35 -7.30 -15.62
CA TYR A 330 -9.38 -8.19 -16.13
C TYR A 330 -10.28 -8.66 -15.00
N VAL A 331 -11.59 -8.54 -15.19
CA VAL A 331 -12.62 -9.13 -14.31
C VAL A 331 -13.67 -9.83 -15.15
N TYR A 332 -14.36 -10.82 -14.59
CA TYR A 332 -15.35 -11.59 -15.34
C TYR A 332 -16.52 -12.04 -14.46
N SER A 333 -17.64 -12.34 -15.12
CA SER A 333 -18.82 -12.89 -14.47
C SER A 333 -18.72 -14.41 -14.39
N GLU A 334 -19.55 -15.01 -13.54
CA GLU A 334 -19.83 -16.44 -13.65
C GLU A 334 -20.39 -16.81 -15.04
N TRP A 335 -20.22 -18.08 -15.40
CA TRP A 335 -20.80 -18.64 -16.62
C TRP A 335 -22.33 -18.71 -16.51
N THR A 336 -23.01 -18.36 -17.58
CA THR A 336 -24.48 -18.45 -17.70
C THR A 336 -24.86 -18.98 -19.08
N THR A 337 -26.14 -19.28 -19.27
CA THR A 337 -26.71 -19.70 -20.56
C THR A 337 -27.53 -18.56 -21.15
N ALA A 338 -27.26 -18.27 -22.42
CA ALA A 338 -27.95 -17.30 -23.26
C ALA A 338 -29.43 -17.62 -23.44
#